data_AF-A0A961ICH0-F1
#
_entry.id   AF-A0A961ICH0-F1
#
_cell.length_a   1.000
_cell.length_b   1.000
_cell.length_c   1.000
_cell.angle_alpha   90.00
_cell.angle_beta   90.00
_cell.angle_gamma   90.00
#
_symmetry.space_group_name_H-M   'P 1'
#
loop_
_entity.id
_entity.type
_entity.pdbx_description
1 polymer ?
#
loop_
_entity_poly.entity_id
_entity_poly.type
_entity_poly.pdbx_seq_one_letter_code
_entity_poly.pdbx_strand_id
1 'polypeptide(L)'
;MITREEQSQLLKFAVFFEGGMGIVALILGWLTGYYPVHYLHLRPTDALWAVAATVPLLVLFALTTRFPLGFLKSIRRKLDDAILPLFGGLRNTDLLLLAILAGWGEELLFRGFL
;
A
#
# COMPACT_ATOMS: atom_id res chain seq x y z
N MET A 1 -16.75 -7.78 -15.97
CA MET A 1 -16.72 -8.54 -14.70
C MET A 1 -15.39 -9.28 -14.69
N ILE A 2 -14.46 -8.89 -13.82
CA ILE A 2 -13.12 -9.48 -13.76
C ILE A 2 -13.24 -10.90 -13.19
N THR A 3 -12.56 -11.86 -13.80
CA THR A 3 -12.56 -13.25 -13.38
C THR A 3 -11.67 -13.45 -12.15
N ARG A 4 -11.92 -14.50 -11.36
CA ARG A 4 -11.07 -14.85 -10.22
C ARG A 4 -9.62 -15.15 -10.63
N GLU A 5 -9.42 -15.68 -11.83
CA GLU A 5 -8.09 -15.91 -12.40
C GLU A 5 -7.34 -14.58 -12.60
N GLU A 6 -7.97 -13.59 -13.22
CA GLU A 6 -7.37 -12.25 -13.41
C GLU A 6 -7.04 -11.57 -12.08
N GLN A 7 -7.92 -11.70 -11.07
CA GLN A 7 -7.64 -11.19 -9.72
C GLN A 7 -6.46 -11.90 -9.05
N SER A 8 -6.31 -13.21 -9.24
CA SER A 8 -5.15 -13.95 -8.74
C SER A 8 -3.86 -13.49 -9.42
N GLN A 9 -3.89 -13.24 -10.73
CA GLN A 9 -2.74 -12.69 -11.46
C GLN A 9 -2.37 -11.29 -10.98
N LEU A 10 -3.36 -10.43 -10.73
CA LEU A 10 -3.14 -9.10 -10.16
C LEU A 10 -2.54 -9.17 -8.75
N LEU A 11 -3.04 -10.06 -7.90
CA LEU A 11 -2.48 -10.25 -6.56
C LEU A 11 -1.03 -10.74 -6.64
N LYS A 12 -0.73 -11.71 -7.50
CA LYS A 12 0.65 -12.17 -7.74
C LYS A 12 1.55 -11.05 -8.25
N PHE A 13 1.04 -10.22 -9.17
CA PHE A 13 1.76 -9.07 -9.68
C PHE A 13 2.03 -8.05 -8.58
N ALA A 14 1.03 -7.72 -7.76
CA ALA A 14 1.19 -6.81 -6.64
C ALA A 14 2.20 -7.36 -5.61
N VAL A 15 2.08 -8.62 -5.20
CA VAL A 15 3.06 -9.26 -4.31
C VAL A 15 4.47 -9.23 -4.91
N PHE A 16 4.61 -9.49 -6.20
CA PHE A 16 5.89 -9.43 -6.90
C PHE A 16 6.45 -8.01 -6.94
N PHE A 17 5.62 -7.01 -7.20
CA PHE A 17 6.03 -5.61 -7.28
C PHE A 17 6.39 -5.05 -5.89
N GLU A 18 5.50 -5.21 -4.91
CA GLU A 18 5.70 -4.77 -3.52
C GLU A 18 6.89 -5.49 -2.86
N GLY A 19 6.97 -6.81 -3.03
CA GLY A 19 8.10 -7.61 -2.53
C GLY A 19 9.39 -7.29 -3.28
N GLY A 20 9.30 -7.05 -4.58
CA GLY A 20 10.41 -6.64 -5.44
C GLY A 20 11.02 -5.31 -4.99
N MET A 21 10.21 -4.34 -4.56
CA MET A 21 10.71 -3.07 -4.01
C MET A 21 11.57 -3.30 -2.76
N GLY A 22 11.15 -4.19 -1.86
CA GLY A 22 11.97 -4.59 -0.71
C GLY A 22 13.31 -5.22 -1.12
N ILE A 23 13.30 -6.10 -2.13
CA ILE A 23 14.53 -6.70 -2.67
C ILE A 23 15.43 -5.63 -3.30
N VAL A 24 14.87 -4.71 -4.07
CA VAL A 24 15.61 -3.59 -4.67
C VAL A 24 16.27 -2.73 -3.59
N ALA A 25 15.56 -2.41 -2.51
CA ALA A 25 16.13 -1.68 -1.38
C ALA A 25 17.33 -2.41 -0.75
N LEU A 26 17.27 -3.74 -0.65
CA LEU A 26 18.40 -4.55 -0.14
C LEU A 26 19.59 -4.55 -1.11
N ILE A 27 19.35 -4.67 -2.42
CA ILE A 27 20.39 -4.63 -3.45
C ILE A 27 21.08 -3.26 -3.46
N LEU A 28 20.29 -2.19 -3.41
CA LEU A 28 20.81 -0.82 -3.32
C LEU A 28 21.64 -0.65 -2.06
N GLY A 29 21.17 -1.17 -0.92
CA GLY A 29 21.94 -1.10 0.32
C GLY A 29 23.25 -1.87 0.28
N TRP A 30 23.29 -3.00 -0.42
CA TRP A 30 24.55 -3.72 -0.67
C TRP A 30 25.50 -2.92 -1.58
N LEU A 31 24.99 -2.29 -2.63
CA LEU A 31 25.80 -1.49 -3.56
C LEU A 31 26.34 -0.20 -2.94
N THR A 32 25.58 0.44 -2.04
CA THR A 32 26.00 1.70 -1.39
C THR A 32 26.67 1.49 -0.03
N GLY A 33 26.64 0.27 0.51
CA GLY A 33 27.08 -0.04 1.88
C GLY A 33 26.15 0.50 2.98
N TYR A 34 24.99 1.05 2.61
CA TYR A 34 23.99 1.57 3.54
C TYR A 34 22.84 0.56 3.66
N TYR A 35 22.68 -0.09 4.81
CA TYR A 35 21.66 -1.12 5.00
C TYR A 35 20.39 -0.53 5.64
N PRO A 36 19.30 -0.29 4.87
CA PRO A 36 18.08 0.33 5.40
C PRO A 36 17.44 -0.48 6.54
N VAL A 37 17.66 -1.79 6.55
CA VAL A 37 17.22 -2.70 7.63
C VAL A 37 17.79 -2.37 9.01
N HIS A 38 18.93 -1.69 9.11
CA HIS A 38 19.52 -1.32 10.41
C HIS A 38 18.81 -0.13 11.06
N TYR A 39 18.11 0.67 10.27
CA TYR A 39 17.37 1.85 10.73
C TYR A 39 15.89 1.55 10.99
N LEU A 40 15.48 0.29 10.73
CA LEU A 40 14.16 -0.22 11.08
C LEU A 40 14.07 -0.43 12.59
N HIS A 41 13.50 0.55 13.28
CA HIS A 41 13.17 0.45 14.68
C HIS A 41 11.68 0.13 14.83
N LEU A 42 11.38 -1.04 15.35
CA LEU A 42 10.02 -1.43 15.71
C LEU A 42 9.77 -1.02 17.16
N ARG A 43 9.31 0.21 17.38
CA ARG A 43 8.85 0.66 18.70
C ARG A 43 7.33 0.64 18.77
N PRO A 44 6.73 0.18 19.89
CA PRO A 44 5.29 0.23 20.07
C PRO A 44 4.71 1.66 19.95
N THR A 45 5.50 2.67 20.32
CA THR A 45 5.14 4.09 20.16
C THR A 45 4.95 4.48 18.71
N ASP A 46 5.72 3.89 17.80
CA ASP A 46 5.71 4.23 16.38
C ASP A 46 4.46 3.66 15.72
N ALA A 47 3.94 2.52 16.22
CA ALA A 47 2.65 1.99 15.81
C ALA A 47 1.50 2.95 16.20
N LEU A 48 1.56 3.55 17.40
CA LEU A 48 0.55 4.55 17.80
C LEU A 48 0.61 5.79 16.91
N TRP A 49 1.82 6.26 16.58
CA TRP A 49 1.99 7.36 15.63
C TRP A 49 1.52 7.01 14.22
N ALA A 50 1.76 5.78 13.74
CA ALA A 50 1.26 5.32 12.45
C ALA A 50 -0.27 5.33 12.41
N VAL A 51 -0.93 4.83 13.46
CA VAL A 51 -2.39 4.91 13.58
C VAL A 51 -2.85 6.37 13.63
N ALA A 52 -2.23 7.19 14.47
CA ALA A 52 -2.58 8.61 14.61
C ALA A 52 -2.42 9.39 13.30
N ALA A 53 -1.37 9.11 12.51
CA ALA A 53 -1.14 9.73 11.20
C ALA A 53 -2.10 9.22 10.12
N THR A 54 -2.55 7.97 10.22
CA THR A 54 -3.53 7.38 9.30
C THR A 54 -4.94 7.94 9.51
N VAL A 55 -5.30 8.27 10.75
CA VAL A 55 -6.65 8.77 11.10
C VAL A 55 -7.06 10.02 10.29
N PRO A 56 -6.26 11.10 10.19
CA PRO A 56 -6.58 12.25 9.35
C PRO A 56 -6.82 11.90 7.87
N LEU A 57 -6.04 10.96 7.32
CA LEU A 57 -6.20 10.50 5.93
C LEU A 57 -7.54 9.76 5.76
N LEU A 58 -7.91 8.90 6.70
CA LEU A 58 -9.20 8.22 6.71
C LEU A 58 -10.36 9.20 6.89
N VAL A 59 -10.21 10.22 7.74
CA VAL A 59 -11.21 11.28 7.91
C VAL A 59 -11.38 12.08 6.62
N LEU A 60 -10.28 12.49 5.98
CA LEU A 60 -10.33 13.19 4.70
C LEU A 60 -10.99 12.33 3.62
N PHE A 61 -10.61 11.05 3.53
CA PHE A 61 -11.25 10.10 2.64
C PHE A 61 -12.76 9.99 2.92
N ALA A 62 -13.18 9.83 4.17
CA ALA A 62 -14.58 9.81 4.55
C ALA A 62 -15.31 11.11 4.16
N LEU A 63 -14.68 12.28 4.35
CA LEU A 63 -15.23 13.55 3.91
C LEU A 63 -15.42 13.61 2.39
N THR A 64 -14.48 13.10 1.59
CA THR A 64 -14.66 13.02 0.12
C THR A 64 -15.83 12.13 -0.28
N THR A 65 -16.15 11.11 0.53
CA THR A 65 -17.30 10.25 0.25
C THR A 65 -18.63 10.88 0.62
N ARG A 66 -18.65 11.75 1.66
CA ARG A 66 -19.86 12.43 2.16
C ARG A 66 -20.14 13.77 1.47
N PHE A 67 -19.11 14.48 1.02
CA PHE A 67 -19.19 15.75 0.29
C PHE A 67 -18.65 15.59 -1.13
N PRO A 68 -19.46 15.11 -2.08
CA PRO A 68 -19.02 14.88 -3.46
C PRO A 68 -18.89 16.22 -4.20
N LEU A 69 -17.77 16.91 -4.03
CA LEU A 69 -17.37 18.02 -4.89
C LEU A 69 -17.34 17.52 -6.34
N GLY A 70 -17.90 18.29 -7.29
CA GLY A 70 -18.16 17.83 -8.66
C GLY A 70 -16.96 17.17 -9.36
N PHE A 71 -15.75 17.70 -9.15
CA PHE A 71 -14.51 17.12 -9.67
C PHE A 71 -14.14 15.78 -9.00
N LEU A 72 -14.24 15.69 -7.67
CA LEU A 72 -13.98 14.46 -6.92
C LEU A 72 -14.94 13.34 -7.30
N LYS A 73 -16.20 13.66 -7.63
CA LYS A 73 -17.19 12.68 -8.09
C LYS A 73 -16.75 11.96 -9.37
N SER A 74 -16.15 12.68 -10.33
CA SER A 74 -15.66 12.06 -11.56
C SER A 74 -14.44 11.16 -11.32
N ILE A 75 -13.54 11.57 -10.42
CA ILE A 75 -12.38 10.74 -10.04
C ILE A 75 -12.86 9.49 -9.33
N ARG A 76 -13.75 9.64 -8.36
CA ARG A 76 -14.35 8.53 -7.61
C ARG A 76 -15.01 7.52 -8.54
N ARG A 77 -15.82 7.97 -9.51
CA ARG A 77 -16.43 7.06 -10.48
C ARG A 77 -15.38 6.26 -11.27
N LYS A 78 -14.31 6.91 -11.73
CA LYS A 78 -13.21 6.20 -12.41
C LYS A 78 -12.52 5.18 -11.51
N LEU A 79 -12.31 5.52 -10.23
CA LEU A 79 -11.76 4.59 -9.24
C LEU A 79 -12.72 3.42 -8.97
N ASP A 80 -14.01 3.70 -8.81
CA ASP A 80 -15.03 2.68 -8.56
C ASP A 80 -15.16 1.73 -9.77
N ASP A 81 -15.02 2.24 -10.99
CA ASP A 81 -15.12 1.45 -12.22
C ASP A 81 -13.83 0.66 -12.53
N ALA A 82 -12.65 1.22 -12.23
CA ALA A 82 -11.36 0.62 -12.60
C ALA A 82 -10.70 -0.18 -11.46
N ILE A 83 -10.79 0.31 -10.23
CA ILE A 83 -10.03 -0.18 -9.08
C ILE A 83 -10.86 -1.12 -8.21
N LEU A 84 -12.11 -0.75 -7.90
CA LEU A 84 -12.98 -1.55 -7.05
C LEU A 84 -13.19 -3.00 -7.54
N PRO A 85 -13.33 -3.28 -8.85
CA PRO A 85 -13.47 -4.65 -9.37
C PRO A 85 -12.21 -5.50 -9.18
N LEU A 86 -11.02 -4.88 -9.05
CA LEU A 86 -9.76 -5.58 -8.79
C LEU A 86 -9.74 -6.18 -7.38
N PHE A 87 -10.34 -5.47 -6.41
CA PHE A 87 -10.37 -5.89 -5.01
C PHE A 87 -11.64 -6.66 -4.63
N GLY A 88 -12.73 -6.53 -5.39
CA GLY A 88 -14.04 -7.08 -5.03
C GLY A 88 -14.14 -8.61 -4.89
N GLY A 89 -13.13 -9.38 -5.33
CA GLY A 89 -13.08 -10.83 -5.13
C GLY A 89 -11.99 -11.33 -4.18
N LEU A 90 -11.20 -10.43 -3.59
CA LEU A 90 -10.14 -10.77 -2.64
C LEU A 90 -10.69 -11.04 -1.25
N ARG A 91 -10.04 -11.95 -0.51
CA ARG A 91 -10.36 -12.18 0.90
C ARG A 91 -9.70 -11.10 1.74
N ASN A 92 -10.24 -10.83 2.92
CA ASN A 92 -9.62 -9.91 3.89
C ASN A 92 -8.17 -10.30 4.22
N THR A 93 -7.85 -11.60 4.19
CA THR A 93 -6.49 -12.10 4.38
C THR A 93 -5.55 -11.69 3.25
N ASP A 94 -6.03 -11.70 2.00
CA ASP A 94 -5.24 -11.29 0.83
C ASP A 94 -4.94 -9.79 0.91
N LEU A 95 -5.94 -9.00 1.30
CA LEU A 95 -5.79 -7.56 1.54
C LEU A 95 -4.81 -7.27 2.68
N LEU A 96 -4.89 -8.02 3.78
CA LEU A 96 -3.97 -7.87 4.91
C LEU A 96 -2.53 -8.17 4.51
N LEU A 97 -2.31 -9.27 3.77
CA LEU A 97 -0.98 -9.65 3.30
C LEU A 97 -0.40 -8.59 2.35
N LEU A 98 -1.24 -8.08 1.43
CA LEU A 98 -0.84 -7.02 0.51
C LEU A 98 -0.51 -5.71 1.23
N ALA A 99 -1.30 -5.33 2.25
CA ALA A 99 -1.03 -4.14 3.06
C ALA A 99 0.30 -4.26 3.85
N ILE A 100 0.60 -5.45 4.39
CA ILE A 100 1.87 -5.71 5.09
C ILE A 100 3.04 -5.61 4.11
N LEU A 101 2.91 -6.22 2.93
CA LEU A 101 3.95 -6.19 1.89
C LEU A 101 4.22 -4.76 1.40
N ALA A 102 3.17 -4.00 1.10
CA ALA A 102 3.28 -2.62 0.67
C ALA A 102 3.94 -1.75 1.75
N GLY A 103 3.45 -1.83 3.00
CA GLY A 103 4.04 -1.07 4.11
C GLY A 103 5.51 -1.40 4.35
N TRP A 104 5.89 -2.69 4.23
CA TRP A 104 7.28 -3.12 4.38
C TRP A 104 8.17 -2.65 3.22
N GLY A 105 7.69 -2.75 1.99
CA GLY A 105 8.39 -2.28 0.80
C GLY A 105 8.62 -0.77 0.83
N GLU A 106 7.59 0.00 1.19
CA GLU A 106 7.68 1.46 1.30
C GLU A 106 8.63 1.89 2.41
N GLU A 107 8.56 1.25 3.59
CA GLU A 107 9.44 1.58 4.71
C GLU A 107 10.91 1.29 4.36
N LEU A 108 11.20 0.17 3.69
CA LEU A 108 12.57 -0.18 3.27
C LEU A 108 13.12 0.74 2.18
N LEU A 109 12.31 1.07 1.17
CA LEU A 109 12.77 1.84 0.01
C LEU A 109 12.71 3.34 0.28
N PHE A 110 11.57 3.85 0.74
CA PHE A 110 11.35 5.29 0.87
C PHE A 110 11.87 5.87 2.17
N ARG A 111 11.73 5.18 3.31
CA ARG A 111 12.22 5.71 4.60
C ARG A 111 13.61 5.19 4.94
N GLY A 112 13.91 3.99 4.48
CA GLY A 112 15.23 3.40 4.60
C GLY A 112 16.25 4.14 3.76
N PHE A 113 16.01 4.30 2.46
CA PHE A 113 17.02 4.75 1.50
C PHE A 113 16.84 6.19 0.98
N LEU A 114 15.60 6.63 0.71
CA LEU A 114 15.25 7.98 0.25
C LEU A 114 14.99 8.96 1.41
#